data_AF-A0A820EGB0-F1
#
_entry.id   AF-A0A820EGB0-F1
#
_cell.length_a   1.000
_cell.length_b   1.000
_cell.length_c   1.000
_cell.angle_alpha   90.00
_cell.angle_beta   90.00
_cell.angle_gamma   90.00
#
_symmetry.space_group_name_H-M   'P 1'
#
loop_
_entity.id
_entity.type
_entity.pdbx_description
1 polymer ?
#
loop_
_entity_poly.entity_id
_entity_poly.type
_entity_poly.pdbx_seq_one_letter_code
_entity_poly.pdbx_strand_id
1 'polypeptide(L)'
;GIRSASLVHRETNIPLSTIYYNIDKLKQTDVLKHRGENGGPPVLGEKEKKAIGQYIRYNNKITLNEIKEKLSKMHHKSVSTSIISRHLHEYGYKNILPQSTHMLTSD
;
A
#
# COMPACT_ATOMS: atom_id res chain seq x y z
N GLY A 1 10.49 -4.60 -41.56
CA GLY A 1 9.60 -3.98 -42.56
C GLY A 1 8.64 -3.06 -41.86
N ILE A 2 8.54 -1.80 -42.31
CA ILE A 2 7.64 -0.79 -41.72
C ILE A 2 6.21 -1.18 -42.11
N ARG A 3 5.48 -1.90 -41.24
CA ARG A 3 4.05 -2.11 -41.44
C ARG A 3 3.34 -0.78 -41.20
N SER A 4 2.52 -0.35 -42.16
CA SER A 4 1.66 0.82 -41.97
C SER A 4 0.65 0.56 -40.83
N ALA A 5 0.31 1.57 -40.05
CA ALA A 5 -0.66 1.47 -38.96
C ALA A 5 -2.01 0.88 -39.42
N SER A 6 -2.41 1.15 -40.67
CA SER A 6 -3.60 0.58 -41.29
C SER A 6 -3.54 -0.93 -41.50
N LEU A 7 -2.36 -1.48 -41.80
CA LEU A 7 -2.16 -2.93 -41.91
C LEU A 7 -2.22 -3.59 -40.54
N VAL A 8 -1.62 -2.96 -39.52
CA VAL A 8 -1.68 -3.43 -38.14
C VAL A 8 -3.14 -3.47 -37.66
N HIS A 9 -3.92 -2.42 -37.91
CA HIS A 9 -5.35 -2.40 -37.61
C HIS A 9 -6.10 -3.56 -38.28
N ARG A 10 -5.87 -3.78 -39.58
CA ARG A 10 -6.54 -4.85 -40.32
C ARG A 10 -6.19 -6.25 -39.81
N GLU A 11 -4.95 -6.46 -39.36
CA GLU A 11 -4.46 -7.75 -38.88
C GLU A 11 -4.81 -8.03 -37.41
N THR A 12 -4.82 -7.01 -36.55
CA THR A 12 -4.98 -7.18 -35.09
C THR A 12 -6.32 -6.67 -34.56
N ASN A 13 -7.12 -5.99 -35.39
CA ASN A 13 -8.34 -5.29 -35.01
C ASN A 13 -8.16 -4.28 -33.86
N ILE A 14 -6.93 -3.81 -33.63
CA ILE A 14 -6.64 -2.76 -32.65
C ILE A 14 -7.03 -1.41 -33.26
N PRO A 15 -7.72 -0.52 -32.53
CA PRO A 15 -8.08 0.79 -33.05
C PRO A 15 -6.85 1.58 -33.55
N LEU A 16 -7.00 2.28 -34.67
CA LEU A 16 -5.93 3.11 -35.24
C LEU A 16 -5.41 4.13 -34.22
N SER A 17 -6.29 4.71 -33.40
CA SER A 17 -5.91 5.63 -32.31
C SER A 17 -4.94 5.00 -31.32
N THR A 18 -5.18 3.76 -30.91
CA THR A 18 -4.30 3.00 -30.00
C THR A 18 -2.97 2.66 -30.66
N ILE A 19 -2.98 2.31 -31.94
CA ILE A 19 -1.75 2.02 -32.70
C ILE A 19 -0.88 3.28 -32.78
N TYR A 20 -1.45 4.43 -33.15
CA TYR A 20 -0.72 5.70 -33.19
C TYR A 20 -0.21 6.12 -31.81
N TYR A 21 -1.04 5.99 -30.77
CA TYR A 21 -0.63 6.26 -29.38
C TYR A 21 0.59 5.42 -28.98
N ASN A 22 0.57 4.12 -29.28
CA ASN A 22 1.69 3.23 -28.97
C ASN A 22 2.96 3.55 -29.79
N ILE A 23 2.82 3.93 -31.07
CA ILE A 23 3.93 4.38 -31.90
C ILE A 23 4.56 5.66 -31.33
N ASP A 24 3.75 6.63 -30.92
CA ASP A 24 4.23 7.87 -30.31
C ASP A 24 4.92 7.60 -28.97
N LYS A 25 4.33 6.74 -28.13
CA LYS A 25 4.91 6.29 -26.87
C LYS A 25 6.27 5.59 -27.07
N LEU A 26 6.39 4.73 -28.08
CA LEU A 26 7.65 4.09 -28.46
C LEU A 26 8.71 5.11 -28.86
N LYS A 27 8.33 6.12 -29.65
CA LYS A 27 9.27 7.19 -30.05
C LYS A 27 9.78 8.01 -28.85
N GLN A 28 8.95 8.21 -27.84
CA GLN A 28 9.29 9.04 -26.68
C GLN A 28 10.05 8.28 -25.59
N THR A 29 9.70 7.02 -25.33
CA THR A 29 10.15 6.29 -24.13
C THR A 29 10.84 4.97 -24.42
N ASP A 30 10.87 4.51 -25.67
CA ASP A 30 11.33 3.18 -26.11
C ASP A 30 10.70 1.99 -25.35
N VAL A 31 9.63 2.25 -24.59
CA VAL A 31 9.01 1.29 -23.69
C VAL A 31 7.49 1.35 -23.82
N LEU A 32 6.88 0.22 -24.19
CA LEU A 32 5.43 0.09 -24.26
C LEU A 32 4.76 -0.18 -22.90
N LYS A 33 5.55 -0.44 -21.85
CA LYS A 33 5.03 -0.82 -20.53
C LYS A 33 4.00 0.18 -20.02
N HIS A 34 2.87 -0.31 -19.54
CA HIS A 34 1.84 0.51 -18.91
C HIS A 34 2.45 1.27 -17.73
N ARG A 35 2.21 2.59 -17.66
CA ARG A 35 2.57 3.42 -16.51
C ARG A 35 1.57 3.04 -15.42
N GLY A 36 1.96 2.11 -14.54
CA GLY A 36 1.09 1.67 -13.45
C GLY A 36 0.46 2.87 -12.76
N GLU A 37 -0.83 2.76 -12.45
CA GLU A 37 -1.56 3.85 -11.81
C GLU A 37 -0.85 4.24 -10.51
N ASN A 38 -0.59 5.54 -10.35
CA ASN A 38 -0.19 6.06 -9.06
C ASN A 38 -1.44 6.01 -8.17
N GLY A 39 -1.52 5.00 -7.31
CA GLY A 39 -2.57 4.93 -6.30
C GLY A 39 -2.64 6.24 -5.50
N GLY A 40 -3.83 6.59 -5.05
CA GLY A 40 -4.02 7.77 -4.20
C GLY A 40 -3.16 7.72 -2.93
N PRO A 41 -2.91 8.86 -2.28
CA PRO A 41 -2.13 8.90 -1.05
C PRO A 41 -2.70 7.93 0.01
N PRO A 42 -1.85 7.18 0.72
CA PRO A 42 -2.31 6.26 1.75
C PRO A 42 -3.02 7.03 2.87
N VAL A 43 -4.05 6.41 3.45
CA VAL A 43 -4.84 7.04 4.53
C VAL A 43 -3.96 7.34 5.74
N LEU A 44 -3.02 6.46 6.08
CA LEU A 44 -2.01 6.66 7.12
C LEU A 44 -0.75 7.30 6.51
N GLY A 45 -0.38 8.47 7.00
CA GLY A 45 0.89 9.10 6.67
C GLY A 45 2.02 8.55 7.55
N GLU A 46 3.25 8.95 7.23
CA GLU A 46 4.45 8.46 7.92
C GLU A 46 4.47 8.82 9.42
N LYS A 47 3.91 9.97 9.80
CA LYS A 47 3.79 10.39 11.20
C LYS A 47 2.91 9.44 12.00
N GLU A 48 1.74 9.09 11.45
CA GLU A 48 0.80 8.19 12.10
C GLU A 48 1.36 6.77 12.17
N LYS A 49 2.00 6.28 11.11
CA LYS A 49 2.66 4.96 11.11
C LYS A 49 3.72 4.86 12.20
N LYS A 50 4.56 5.88 12.35
CA LYS A 50 5.58 5.95 13.41
C LYS A 50 4.94 5.97 14.80
N ALA A 51 3.87 6.73 14.98
CA ALA A 51 3.14 6.81 16.25
C ALA A 51 2.52 5.46 16.64
N ILE A 52 1.91 4.74 15.68
CA ILE A 52 1.38 3.39 15.90
C ILE A 52 2.48 2.46 16.44
N GLY A 53 3.65 2.45 15.79
CA GLY A 53 4.79 1.65 16.25
C GLY A 53 5.26 2.02 17.66
N GLN A 54 5.25 3.31 18.00
CA GLN A 54 5.59 3.76 19.36
C GLN A 54 4.56 3.31 20.40
N TYR A 55 3.27 3.39 20.09
CA TYR A 55 2.21 2.96 21.01
C TYR A 55 2.30 1.47 21.33
N ILE A 56 2.58 0.63 20.33
CA ILE A 56 2.75 -0.82 20.50
C ILE A 56 4.03 -1.14 21.28
N ARG A 57 5.14 -0.42 21.03
CA ARG A 57 6.38 -0.61 21.80
C ARG A 57 6.21 -0.25 23.27
N TYR A 58 5.45 0.80 23.57
CA TYR A 58 5.18 1.21 24.95
C TYR A 58 4.20 0.27 25.66
N ASN A 59 3.15 -0.18 24.96
CA ASN A 59 2.17 -1.12 25.48
C ASN A 59 1.86 -2.18 24.42
N ASN A 60 2.47 -3.35 24.54
CA ASN A 60 2.28 -4.46 23.59
C ASN A 60 0.88 -5.12 23.67
N LYS A 61 0.07 -4.76 24.66
CA LYS A 61 -1.33 -5.22 24.83
C LYS A 61 -2.33 -4.19 24.32
N ILE A 62 -1.87 -3.10 23.71
CA ILE A 62 -2.75 -2.05 23.20
C ILE A 62 -3.71 -2.59 22.13
N THR A 63 -4.98 -2.29 22.28
CA THR A 63 -6.03 -2.68 21.35
C THR A 63 -6.08 -1.74 20.15
N LEU A 64 -6.67 -2.22 19.05
CA LEU A 64 -6.89 -1.38 17.86
C LEU A 64 -7.74 -0.14 18.15
N ASN A 65 -8.72 -0.25 19.07
CA ASN A 65 -9.56 0.86 19.48
C ASN A 65 -8.75 1.92 20.25
N GLU A 66 -7.87 1.51 21.15
CA GLU A 66 -6.98 2.44 21.87
C GLU A 66 -6.00 3.14 20.92
N ILE A 67 -5.45 2.41 19.93
CA ILE A 67 -4.61 3.03 18.89
C ILE A 67 -5.41 4.07 18.10
N LYS A 68 -6.64 3.73 17.68
CA LYS A 68 -7.54 4.64 16.97
C LYS A 68 -7.81 5.91 17.78
N GLU A 69 -8.14 5.77 19.07
CA GLU A 69 -8.37 6.90 19.95
C GLU A 69 -7.14 7.78 20.12
N LYS A 70 -5.95 7.18 20.29
CA LYS A 70 -4.69 7.92 20.39
C LYS A 70 -4.37 8.69 19.10
N LEU A 71 -4.56 8.07 17.94
CA LEU A 71 -4.38 8.75 16.64
C LEU A 71 -5.36 9.91 16.47
N SER A 72 -6.61 9.73 16.87
CA SER A 72 -7.62 10.80 16.83
C SER A 72 -7.26 11.96 17.77
N LYS A 73 -6.76 11.67 18.98
CA LYS A 73 -6.42 12.68 19.99
C LYS A 73 -5.11 13.41 19.68
N MET A 74 -4.06 12.68 19.28
CA MET A 74 -2.69 13.23 19.15
C MET A 74 -2.36 13.72 17.74
N HIS A 75 -2.96 13.11 16.71
CA HIS A 75 -2.65 13.39 15.31
C HIS A 75 -3.85 13.93 14.54
N HIS A 76 -4.97 14.20 15.21
CA HIS A 76 -6.24 14.64 14.60
C HIS A 76 -6.67 13.77 13.40
N LYS A 77 -6.33 12.47 13.45
CA LYS A 77 -6.55 11.55 12.36
C LYS A 77 -7.63 10.53 12.73
N SER A 78 -8.78 10.66 12.07
CA SER A 78 -9.84 9.65 12.16
C SER A 78 -9.55 8.52 11.16
N VAL A 79 -9.25 7.34 11.67
CA VAL A 79 -9.03 6.11 10.88
C VAL A 79 -9.89 4.97 11.41
N SER A 80 -10.34 4.09 10.53
CA SER A 80 -11.02 2.87 10.94
C SER A 80 -10.02 1.89 11.55
N THR A 81 -10.52 1.03 12.44
CA THR A 81 -9.73 -0.08 13.00
C THR A 81 -9.27 -1.06 11.92
N SER A 82 -10.02 -1.20 10.82
CA SER A 82 -9.63 -2.03 9.68
C SER A 82 -8.37 -1.51 8.97
N ILE A 83 -8.21 -0.19 8.83
CA ILE A 83 -7.00 0.41 8.25
C ILE A 83 -5.79 0.19 9.16
N ILE A 84 -5.97 0.36 10.47
CA ILE A 84 -4.91 0.09 11.45
C ILE A 84 -4.52 -1.39 11.41
N SER A 85 -5.51 -2.29 11.44
CA SER A 85 -5.28 -3.74 11.38
C SER A 85 -4.51 -4.15 10.12
N ARG A 86 -4.93 -3.64 8.95
CA ARG A 86 -4.24 -3.87 7.68
C ARG A 86 -2.79 -3.38 7.74
N HIS A 87 -2.56 -2.17 8.24
CA HIS A 87 -1.21 -1.61 8.40
C HIS A 87 -0.34 -2.48 9.31
N LEU A 88 -0.87 -2.95 10.43
CA LEU A 88 -0.15 -3.83 11.34
C LEU A 88 0.21 -5.17 10.67
N HIS A 89 -0.72 -5.76 9.93
CA HIS A 89 -0.48 -6.98 9.18
C HIS A 89 0.59 -6.81 8.10
N GLU A 90 0.56 -5.70 7.34
CA GLU A 90 1.57 -5.36 6.33
C GLU A 90 2.98 -5.20 6.95
N TYR A 91 3.06 -4.74 8.20
CA TYR A 91 4.31 -4.57 8.94
C TYR A 91 4.72 -5.81 9.76
N GLY A 92 4.02 -6.94 9.60
CA GLY A 92 4.38 -8.22 10.22
C GLY A 92 3.96 -8.37 11.68
N TYR A 93 3.15 -7.45 12.23
CA TYR A 93 2.53 -7.66 13.53
C TYR A 93 1.50 -8.79 13.43
N LYS A 94 1.58 -9.72 14.38
CA LYS A 94 0.67 -10.86 14.44
C LYS A 94 -0.21 -10.74 15.67
N ASN A 95 -1.46 -11.16 15.55
CA ASN A 95 -2.41 -11.25 16.67
C ASN A 95 -2.12 -12.48 17.57
N ILE A 96 -0.85 -12.81 17.78
CA ILE A 96 -0.44 -13.93 18.61
C ILE A 96 -0.04 -13.33 19.95
N LEU A 97 -0.68 -13.79 21.02
CA LEU A 97 -0.30 -13.43 22.38
C LEU A 97 1.17 -13.79 22.60
N PRO A 98 2.08 -12.85 22.94
CA PRO A 98 3.28 -13.22 23.65
C PRO A 98 2.82 -13.55 25.08
N GLN A 99 2.42 -14.81 25.27
CA GLN A 99 2.27 -15.39 26.58
C GLN A 99 3.61 -15.20 27.27
N SER A 100 3.60 -14.42 28.34
CA SER A 100 4.71 -14.27 29.26
C SER A 100 5.44 -15.59 29.39
N THR A 101 6.70 -15.64 28.94
CA THR A 101 7.60 -16.70 29.36
C THR A 101 7.62 -16.62 30.88
N HIS A 102 6.97 -17.57 31.55
CA HIS A 102 7.14 -17.74 32.99
C HIS A 102 8.63 -18.01 33.20
N MET A 103 9.37 -17.06 33.78
CA MET A 103 10.69 -17.38 34.30
C MET A 103 10.48 -18.33 35.48
N LEU A 104 11.26 -19.41 35.54
CA LEU A 104 11.41 -20.24 36.73
C LEU A 104 11.90 -19.35 37.87
N THR A 105 11.01 -18.97 38.78
CA THR A 105 11.42 -18.55 40.13
C THR A 105 11.89 -19.81 40.85
N SER A 106 13.16 -19.84 41.23
CA SER A 106 13.70 -20.91 42.08
C SER A 106 13.21 -20.65 43.51
N ASP A 107 12.55 -21.66 44.10
CA ASP A 107 12.26 -21.73 45.55
C ASP A 107 13.53 -22.10 46.34
#